data_AF-B4JJD1-F1
#
_entry.id   AF-B4JJD1-F1
#
_cell.length_a   1.000
_cell.length_b   1.000
_cell.length_c   1.000
_cell.angle_alpha   90.00
_cell.angle_beta   90.00
_cell.angle_gamma   90.00
#
_symmetry.space_group_name_H-M   'P 1'
#
loop_
_entity.id
_entity.type
_entity.pdbx_description
1 polymer ?
#
loop_
_entity_poly.entity_id
_entity_poly.type
_entity_poly.pdbx_seq_one_letter_code
_entity_poly.pdbx_strand_id
1 'polypeptide(L)'
;MSPYSKQVKVLRTLFIGANMDMAKIGSVEEFQGQERDIVLISTVRSSQANLQSDARLSLGFVHSSNRMNVAVSRARCLMVIFGNPQLLALDDCWRHLIVYCANNNAYIGCELPSDIQSLDEELDESDENLADSSD
;
A
#
# COMPACT_ATOMS: atom_id res chain seq x y z
N MET A 1 -7.67 -7.89 0.77
CA MET A 1 -8.16 -6.93 1.79
C MET A 1 -8.35 -5.54 1.18
N SER A 2 -9.27 -4.75 1.73
CA SER A 2 -9.47 -3.35 1.34
C SER A 2 -10.09 -2.55 2.50
N PRO A 3 -9.70 -1.28 2.74
CA PRO A 3 -10.20 -0.51 3.87
C PRO A 3 -11.63 0.01 3.65
N TYR A 4 -12.20 -0.18 2.45
CA TYR A 4 -13.54 0.27 2.10
C TYR A 4 -14.51 -0.90 1.97
N SER A 5 -15.55 -0.94 2.81
CA SER A 5 -16.55 -2.02 2.78
C SER A 5 -17.28 -2.13 1.44
N LYS A 6 -17.41 -1.02 0.69
CA LYS A 6 -17.96 -1.05 -0.67
C LYS A 6 -17.08 -1.85 -1.62
N GLN A 7 -15.75 -1.69 -1.55
CA GLN A 7 -14.81 -2.47 -2.35
C GLN A 7 -14.85 -3.96 -1.98
N VAL A 8 -14.95 -4.28 -0.69
CA VAL A 8 -15.14 -5.67 -0.21
C VAL A 8 -16.38 -6.30 -0.84
N LYS A 9 -17.51 -5.58 -0.90
CA LYS A 9 -18.73 -6.06 -1.54
C LYS A 9 -18.55 -6.28 -3.05
N VAL A 10 -17.93 -5.33 -3.75
CA VAL A 10 -17.64 -5.47 -5.19
C VAL A 10 -16.79 -6.71 -5.47
N LEU A 11 -15.70 -6.89 -4.72
CA LEU A 11 -14.82 -8.05 -4.88
C LEU A 11 -15.56 -9.37 -4.64
N ARG A 12 -16.41 -9.46 -3.60
CA ARG A 12 -17.24 -10.65 -3.37
C ARG A 12 -18.19 -10.93 -4.53
N THR A 13 -18.84 -9.90 -5.08
CA THR A 13 -19.72 -10.04 -6.25
C THR A 13 -18.95 -10.50 -7.49
N LEU A 14 -17.73 -10.00 -7.71
CA LEU A 14 -16.89 -10.43 -8.83
C LEU A 14 -16.53 -11.91 -8.75
N PHE A 15 -16.18 -12.41 -7.55
CA PHE A 15 -15.90 -13.84 -7.34
C PHE A 15 -17.11 -14.72 -7.65
N ILE A 16 -18.30 -14.31 -7.18
CA ILE A 16 -19.55 -15.02 -7.46
C ILE A 16 -19.85 -15.01 -8.96
N GLY A 17 -19.78 -13.84 -9.61
CA GLY A 17 -20.05 -13.70 -11.04
C GLY A 17 -19.06 -14.46 -11.92
N ALA A 18 -17.82 -14.63 -11.47
CA ALA A 18 -16.79 -15.41 -12.15
C ALA A 18 -16.86 -16.92 -11.85
N ASN A 19 -17.80 -17.37 -11.01
CA ASN A 19 -17.91 -18.76 -10.54
C ASN A 19 -16.58 -19.28 -9.95
N MET A 20 -15.91 -18.45 -9.16
CA MET A 20 -14.65 -18.76 -8.49
C MET A 20 -14.87 -19.08 -7.00
N ASP A 21 -14.02 -19.94 -6.44
CA ASP A 21 -14.03 -20.22 -5.00
C ASP A 21 -13.77 -18.94 -4.20
N MET A 22 -14.60 -18.72 -3.18
CA MET A 22 -14.56 -17.50 -2.38
C MET A 22 -13.28 -17.43 -1.54
N ALA A 23 -12.36 -16.56 -1.93
CA ALA A 23 -11.24 -16.18 -1.08
C ALA A 23 -11.74 -15.44 0.18
N LYS A 24 -10.91 -15.39 1.23
CA LYS A 24 -11.18 -14.47 2.36
C LYS A 24 -11.08 -13.03 1.83
N ILE A 25 -12.20 -12.33 1.78
CA ILE A 25 -12.29 -10.92 1.36
C ILE A 25 -12.89 -10.11 2.51
N GLY A 26 -12.22 -9.05 2.93
CA GLY A 26 -12.58 -8.28 4.12
C GLY A 26 -11.75 -7.01 4.31
N SER A 27 -12.07 -6.27 5.37
CA SER A 27 -11.35 -5.08 5.79
C SER A 27 -9.99 -5.41 6.42
N VAL A 28 -9.19 -4.39 6.74
CA VAL A 28 -7.90 -4.60 7.42
C VAL A 28 -8.11 -5.18 8.82
N GLU A 29 -9.11 -4.68 9.53
CA GLU A 29 -9.49 -5.10 10.88
C GLU A 29 -9.92 -6.57 10.92
N GLU A 30 -10.66 -7.03 9.90
CA GLU A 30 -11.06 -8.44 9.79
C GLU A 30 -9.88 -9.41 9.59
N PHE A 31 -8.69 -8.89 9.26
CA PHE A 31 -7.45 -9.66 9.06
C PHE A 31 -6.46 -9.45 10.21
N GLN A 32 -6.82 -8.73 11.26
CA GLN A 32 -5.92 -8.54 12.41
C GLN A 32 -5.64 -9.88 13.10
N GLY A 33 -4.35 -10.21 13.27
CA GLY A 33 -3.92 -11.49 13.86
C GLY A 33 -4.09 -12.70 12.93
N GLN A 34 -4.42 -12.49 11.65
CA GLN A 34 -4.61 -13.56 10.68
C GLN A 34 -3.66 -13.39 9.49
N GLU A 35 -2.66 -14.27 9.40
CA GLU A 35 -1.74 -14.31 8.27
C GLU A 35 -2.27 -15.20 7.14
N ARG A 36 -1.82 -14.92 5.91
CA ARG A 36 -2.09 -15.72 4.71
C ARG A 36 -0.83 -15.81 3.87
N ASP A 37 -0.66 -16.90 3.13
CA ASP A 37 0.51 -17.08 2.26
C ASP A 37 0.57 -15.99 1.18
N ILE A 38 -0.59 -15.65 0.62
CA ILE A 38 -0.75 -14.60 -0.40
C ILE A 38 -1.78 -13.57 0.09
N VAL A 39 -1.44 -12.29 -0.04
CA VAL A 39 -2.32 -11.17 0.29
C VAL A 39 -2.38 -10.19 -0.87
N LEU A 40 -3.61 -9.90 -1.30
CA LEU A 40 -3.91 -8.83 -2.27
C LEU A 40 -4.52 -7.64 -1.53
N ILE A 41 -3.95 -6.45 -1.70
CA ILE A 41 -4.38 -5.21 -1.04
C ILE A 41 -4.93 -4.24 -2.09
N SER A 42 -6.17 -3.79 -1.94
CA SER A 42 -6.74 -2.75 -2.78
C SER A 42 -6.93 -1.46 -1.98
N THR A 43 -6.22 -0.39 -2.35
CA THR A 43 -6.26 0.91 -1.65
C THR A 43 -7.40 1.82 -2.14
N VAL A 44 -8.00 1.49 -3.28
CA VAL A 44 -9.24 2.07 -3.87
C VAL A 44 -9.14 3.52 -4.35
N ARG A 45 -8.58 4.43 -3.56
CA ARG A 45 -8.57 5.86 -3.90
C ARG A 45 -7.61 6.15 -5.05
N SER A 46 -8.11 6.91 -6.02
CA SER A 46 -7.36 7.37 -7.19
C SER A 46 -7.44 8.89 -7.42
N SER A 47 -8.13 9.63 -6.55
CA SER A 47 -8.21 11.10 -6.60
C SER A 47 -8.23 11.71 -5.21
N GLN A 48 -7.69 12.93 -5.06
CA GLN A 48 -7.60 13.61 -3.77
C GLN A 48 -8.96 14.07 -3.23
N ALA A 49 -10.01 14.10 -4.06
CA ALA A 49 -11.33 14.67 -3.74
C ALA A 49 -11.97 14.11 -2.46
N ASN A 50 -11.62 12.90 -2.04
CA ASN A 50 -12.16 12.26 -0.84
C ASN A 50 -11.16 12.12 0.31
N LEU A 51 -9.90 12.55 0.15
CA LEU A 51 -8.87 12.35 1.18
C LEU A 51 -9.20 13.12 2.47
N GLN A 52 -9.69 14.35 2.37
CA GLN A 52 -10.08 15.12 3.55
C GLN A 52 -11.24 14.47 4.32
N SER A 53 -12.26 13.98 3.60
CA SER A 53 -13.37 13.25 4.23
C SER A 53 -12.91 11.93 4.83
N ASP A 54 -11.98 11.24 4.17
CA ASP A 54 -11.44 9.97 4.65
C ASP A 54 -10.62 10.16 5.93
N ALA A 55 -9.75 11.16 5.98
CA ALA A 55 -8.97 11.50 7.18
C ALA A 55 -9.90 11.83 8.37
N ARG A 56 -10.93 12.65 8.14
CA ARG A 56 -11.92 12.99 9.17
C ARG A 56 -12.70 11.79 9.70
N LEU A 57 -12.95 10.80 8.86
CA LEU A 57 -13.68 9.58 9.20
C LEU A 57 -12.75 8.43 9.60
N SER A 58 -11.43 8.66 9.65
CA SER A 58 -10.41 7.62 9.82
C SER A 58 -10.65 6.44 8.88
N LEU A 59 -10.78 6.72 7.58
CA LEU A 59 -10.99 5.76 6.50
C LEU A 59 -9.74 5.66 5.61
N GLY A 60 -9.62 4.54 4.90
CA GLY A 60 -8.53 4.35 3.94
C GLY A 60 -7.21 3.98 4.60
N PHE A 61 -6.15 4.11 3.80
CA PHE A 61 -4.77 3.81 4.17
C PHE A 61 -3.87 5.04 4.30
N VAL A 62 -4.19 6.13 3.61
CA VAL A 62 -3.46 7.40 3.71
C VAL A 62 -3.79 8.03 5.08
N HIS A 63 -2.78 8.47 5.83
CA HIS A 63 -2.88 8.95 7.22
C HIS A 63 -3.34 7.89 8.24
N SER A 64 -3.16 6.60 7.95
CA SER A 64 -3.48 5.51 8.87
C SER A 64 -2.35 4.48 8.94
N SER A 65 -1.25 4.85 9.59
CA SER A 65 -0.07 3.99 9.77
C SER A 65 -0.40 2.63 10.40
N ASN A 66 -1.30 2.59 11.38
CA ASN A 66 -1.75 1.33 11.99
C ASN A 66 -2.38 0.36 10.97
N ARG A 67 -3.22 0.87 10.06
CA ARG A 67 -3.84 0.02 9.03
C ARG A 67 -2.85 -0.42 7.98
N MET A 68 -1.92 0.46 7.60
CA MET A 68 -0.82 0.07 6.71
C MET A 68 0.00 -1.06 7.35
N ASN A 69 0.47 -0.88 8.58
CA ASN A 69 1.27 -1.86 9.31
C ASN A 69 0.58 -3.21 9.43
N VAL A 70 -0.71 -3.21 9.79
CA VAL A 70 -1.51 -4.44 9.83
C VAL A 70 -1.55 -5.06 8.44
N ALA A 71 -1.86 -4.29 7.39
CA ALA A 71 -2.02 -4.83 6.04
C ALA A 71 -0.72 -5.42 5.47
N VAL A 72 0.41 -4.72 5.62
CA VAL A 72 1.70 -5.17 5.04
C VAL A 72 2.28 -6.40 5.75
N SER A 73 1.91 -6.62 7.02
CA SER A 73 2.38 -7.76 7.81
C SER A 73 1.44 -8.97 7.77
N ARG A 74 0.47 -9.04 6.84
CA ARG A 74 -0.41 -10.22 6.71
C ARG A 74 0.12 -11.29 5.75
N ALA A 75 1.00 -10.93 4.83
CA ALA A 75 1.52 -11.83 3.83
C ALA A 75 2.70 -12.64 4.38
N ARG A 76 2.68 -13.96 4.21
CA ARG A 76 3.81 -14.83 4.56
C ARG A 76 4.76 -15.07 3.38
N CYS A 77 4.24 -15.06 2.16
CA CYS A 77 5.01 -15.37 0.96
C CYS A 77 4.93 -14.27 -0.11
N LEU A 78 3.73 -13.79 -0.43
CA LEU A 78 3.54 -12.76 -1.46
C LEU A 78 2.51 -11.72 -1.06
N MET A 79 2.88 -10.45 -1.22
CA MET A 79 2.00 -9.31 -1.10
C MET A 79 1.92 -8.57 -2.44
N VAL A 80 0.70 -8.31 -2.92
CA VAL A 80 0.46 -7.46 -4.10
C VAL A 80 -0.45 -6.32 -3.72
N ILE A 81 -0.02 -5.08 -3.99
CA ILE A 81 -0.75 -3.86 -3.67
C ILE A 81 -1.22 -3.18 -4.95
N PHE A 82 -2.52 -2.92 -5.02
CA PHE A 82 -3.16 -2.19 -6.10
C PHE A 82 -3.58 -0.81 -5.58
N GLY A 83 -2.94 0.24 -6.09
CA GLY A 83 -3.20 1.60 -5.64
C GLY A 83 -2.66 2.67 -6.59
N ASN A 84 -3.07 3.92 -6.33
CA ASN A 84 -2.52 5.08 -7.02
C ASN A 84 -1.31 5.63 -6.21
N PRO A 85 -0.07 5.52 -6.72
CA PRO A 85 1.12 5.96 -5.99
C PRO A 85 1.16 7.47 -5.78
N GLN A 86 0.58 8.26 -6.69
CA GLN A 86 0.49 9.72 -6.56
C GLN A 86 -0.32 10.17 -5.33
N LEU A 87 -1.24 9.33 -4.88
CA LEU A 87 -2.01 9.57 -3.65
C LEU A 87 -1.36 8.95 -2.43
N LEU A 88 -0.85 7.72 -2.58
CA LEU A 88 -0.25 7.00 -1.46
C LEU A 88 1.02 7.69 -0.96
N ALA A 89 1.83 8.26 -1.86
CA ALA A 89 3.06 8.98 -1.51
C ALA A 89 2.84 10.26 -0.68
N LEU A 90 1.59 10.73 -0.52
CA LEU A 90 1.25 11.81 0.42
C LEU A 90 1.40 11.40 1.90
N ASP A 91 1.55 10.10 2.16
CA ASP A 91 1.82 9.53 3.47
C ASP A 91 3.23 8.94 3.49
N ASP A 92 4.04 9.34 4.47
CA ASP A 92 5.47 9.00 4.52
C ASP A 92 5.74 7.49 4.57
N CYS A 93 4.91 6.73 5.30
CA CYS A 93 5.09 5.29 5.39
C CYS A 93 4.84 4.63 4.02
N TRP A 94 3.79 5.04 3.33
CA TRP A 94 3.50 4.58 1.97
C TRP A 94 4.57 5.01 0.97
N ARG A 95 5.07 6.24 1.08
CA ARG A 95 6.17 6.76 0.25
C ARG A 95 7.41 5.88 0.37
N HIS A 96 7.85 5.56 1.59
CA HIS A 96 8.97 4.64 1.81
C HIS A 96 8.72 3.23 1.24
N LEU A 97 7.50 2.71 1.37
CA LEU A 97 7.16 1.40 0.79
C LEU A 97 7.24 1.42 -0.75
N ILE A 98 6.79 2.50 -1.39
CA ILE A 98 6.84 2.66 -2.84
C ILE A 98 8.30 2.73 -3.32
N VAL A 99 9.14 3.54 -2.67
CA VAL A 99 10.59 3.62 -2.93
C VAL A 99 11.23 2.24 -2.82
N TYR A 100 11.00 1.55 -1.70
CA TYR A 100 11.52 0.20 -1.48
C TYR A 100 11.09 -0.76 -2.61
N CYS A 101 9.82 -0.74 -3.02
CA CYS A 101 9.35 -1.57 -4.13
C CYS A 101 10.02 -1.20 -5.47
N ALA A 102 10.24 0.09 -5.76
CA ALA A 102 10.92 0.53 -6.97
C ALA A 102 12.36 0.02 -7.03
N ASN A 103 13.12 0.20 -5.95
CA ASN A 103 14.54 -0.18 -5.87
C ASN A 103 14.74 -1.70 -5.93
N ASN A 104 13.70 -2.47 -5.60
CA ASN A 104 13.70 -3.93 -5.67
C ASN A 104 13.03 -4.49 -6.94
N ASN A 105 12.83 -3.68 -8.00
CA ASN A 105 12.16 -4.09 -9.24
C ASN A 105 10.76 -4.70 -9.02
N ALA A 106 10.09 -4.31 -7.94
CA ALA A 106 8.78 -4.81 -7.52
C ALA A 106 7.66 -3.77 -7.72
N TYR A 107 7.96 -2.65 -8.38
CA TYR A 107 7.00 -1.63 -8.79
C TYR A 107 6.73 -1.73 -10.29
N ILE A 108 5.45 -1.79 -10.68
CA ILE A 108 5.02 -1.90 -12.08
C ILE A 108 3.77 -1.03 -12.27
N GLY A 109 3.69 -0.32 -13.39
CA GLY A 109 2.49 0.45 -13.77
C GLY A 109 2.80 1.85 -14.26
N CYS A 110 2.19 2.86 -13.62
CA CYS A 110 2.38 4.26 -13.97
C CYS A 110 3.74 4.80 -13.51
N GLU A 111 4.11 5.99 -13.99
CA GLU A 111 5.30 6.70 -13.54
C GLU A 111 5.27 6.95 -12.02
N LEU A 112 6.45 6.89 -11.40
CA LEU A 112 6.62 7.24 -10.00
C LEU A 112 6.30 8.73 -9.77
N PRO A 113 5.77 9.10 -8.60
CA PRO A 113 5.65 10.50 -8.19
C PRO A 113 6.99 11.24 -8.33
N SER A 114 6.95 12.48 -8.82
CA SER A 114 8.14 13.34 -8.96
C SER A 114 8.92 13.45 -7.66
N ASP A 115 8.19 13.58 -6.55
CA ASP A 115 8.72 13.80 -5.21
C ASP A 115 9.45 12.56 -4.66
N ILE A 116 9.32 11.41 -5.33
CA ILE A 116 10.05 10.18 -5.00
C ILE A 116 11.42 10.13 -5.71
N GLN A 117 11.55 10.72 -6.89
CA GLN A 117 12.80 10.70 -7.65
C GLN A 117 13.92 11.43 -6.92
N SER A 118 13.60 12.51 -6.21
CA SER A 118 14.59 13.28 -5.43
C SER A 118 15.05 12.59 -4.14
N LEU A 119 14.32 11.59 -3.64
CA LEU A 119 14.64 10.92 -2.36
C LEU A 119 15.59 9.75 -2.54
N ASP A 120 15.57 9.07 -3.69
CA ASP A 120 16.62 8.09 -4.02
C ASP A 120 17.98 8.78 -4.05
N GLU A 121 18.05 9.98 -4.65
CA GLU A 121 19.27 10.79 -4.69
C GLU A 121 19.76 11.18 -3.28
N GLU A 122 18.86 11.58 -2.37
CA GLU A 122 19.21 11.92 -0.98
C GLU A 122 19.60 10.70 -0.13
N LEU A 123 18.97 9.53 -0.36
CA LEU A 123 19.30 8.29 0.36
C LEU A 123 20.66 7.74 -0.07
N ASP A 124 20.93 7.72 -1.38
CA ASP A 124 22.23 7.32 -1.93
C ASP A 124 23.36 8.22 -1.41
N GLU A 125 23.15 9.55 -1.36
CA GLU A 125 24.12 10.49 -0.77
C GLU A 125 24.31 10.24 0.74
N SER A 126 23.27 9.86 1.47
CA SER A 126 23.38 9.62 2.92
C SER A 126 24.17 8.36 3.27
N ASP A 127 24.01 7.29 2.49
CA ASP A 127 24.75 6.02 2.67
C ASP A 127 26.23 6.18 2.26
N GLU A 128 26.54 6.96 1.22
CA GLU A 128 27.92 7.29 0.84
C GLU A 128 28.64 8.11 1.93
N ASN A 129 27.96 9.11 2.52
CA ASN A 129 28.53 9.94 3.59
C ASN A 129 28.76 9.17 4.91
N LEU A 130 27.97 8.12 5.18
CA LEU A 130 28.19 7.21 6.31
C LEU A 130 29.40 6.30 6.10
N ALA A 131 29.65 5.88 4.85
CA ALA A 131 30.84 5.09 4.51
C ALA A 131 32.14 5.90 4.60
N ASP A 132 32.13 7.17 4.20
CA ASP A 132 33.32 8.04 4.16
C ASP A 132 33.69 8.66 5.52
N SER A 133 32.79 8.61 6.50
CA SER A 133 33.03 9.05 7.88
C SER A 133 33.56 7.96 8.82
N SER A 134 33.81 6.76 8.27
CA SER A 134 34.28 5.56 8.98
C SER A 134 35.81 5.38 8.98
N ASP A 135 36.56 6.22 8.27
CA ASP A 135 38.03 6.15 8.11
C ASP A 135 38.80 7.21 8.93
#